data_AF-A0A835WZT9-F1
#
_entry.id   AF-A0A835WZT9-F1
#
_cell.length_a   1.000
_cell.length_b   1.000
_cell.length_c   1.000
_cell.angle_alpha   90.00
_cell.angle_beta   90.00
_cell.angle_gamma   90.00
#
_symmetry.space_group_name_H-M   'P 1'
#
loop_
_entity.id
_entity.type
_entity.pdbx_description
1 polymer ?
#
loop_
_entity_poly.entity_id
_entity_poly.type
_entity_poly.pdbx_seq_one_letter_code
_entity_poly.pdbx_strand_id
1 'polypeptide(L)'
;MLNAKITKTKAENFIKKLVMKIPKGQLDELIGDLENRIQNSSLHVRLGKQDLVQGVVSLQEKDVIKLKIFMPIYQKKNTLKNYADLLTVSN
;
A
#
# COMPACT_ATOMS: atom_id res chain seq x y z
N MET A 1 6.42 5.17 20.55
CA MET A 1 5.78 4.79 19.26
C MET A 1 6.75 5.14 18.14
N LEU A 2 7.14 4.15 17.32
CA LEU A 2 8.03 4.39 16.18
C LEU A 2 7.20 4.84 14.97
N ASN A 3 7.58 5.93 14.33
CA ASN A 3 6.96 6.40 13.10
C ASN A 3 8.05 6.81 12.10
N ALA A 4 7.72 6.76 10.82
CA ALA A 4 8.59 7.21 9.74
C ALA A 4 7.75 7.81 8.63
N LYS A 5 8.29 8.85 7.99
CA LYS A 5 7.66 9.50 6.83
C LYS A 5 8.62 9.47 5.65
N ILE A 6 8.17 8.93 4.53
CA ILE A 6 8.89 8.92 3.26
C ILE A 6 8.10 9.82 2.30
N THR A 7 8.79 10.66 1.52
CA THR A 7 8.16 11.59 0.58
C THR A 7 8.90 11.64 -0.75
N LYS A 8 8.27 12.25 -1.77
CA LYS A 8 8.83 12.45 -3.12
C LYS A 8 9.25 11.12 -3.76
N THR A 9 10.29 11.13 -4.58
CA THR A 9 10.81 9.97 -5.31
C THR A 9 11.15 8.78 -4.40
N LYS A 10 11.55 9.02 -3.15
CA LYS A 10 11.81 7.93 -2.19
C LYS A 10 10.53 7.16 -1.84
N ALA A 11 9.39 7.86 -1.75
CA ALA A 11 8.10 7.22 -1.47
C ALA A 11 7.65 6.38 -2.65
N GLU A 12 7.76 6.91 -3.87
CA GLU A 12 7.42 6.19 -5.10
C GLU A 12 8.25 4.92 -5.25
N ASN A 13 9.57 5.02 -5.11
CA ASN A 13 10.48 3.88 -5.18
C ASN A 13 10.21 2.85 -4.07
N PHE A 14 9.83 3.31 -2.87
CA PHE A 14 9.45 2.43 -1.78
C PHE A 14 8.19 1.63 -2.13
N ILE A 15 7.15 2.28 -2.65
CA ILE A 15 5.90 1.60 -3.00
C ILE A 15 6.10 0.61 -4.15
N LYS A 16 6.83 0.99 -5.20
CA LYS A 16 7.17 0.07 -6.31
C LYS A 16 7.84 -1.21 -5.78
N LYS A 17 8.85 -1.07 -4.92
CA LYS A 17 9.54 -2.21 -4.29
C LYS A 17 8.66 -3.01 -3.33
N LEU A 18 7.76 -2.33 -2.61
CA LEU A 18 6.84 -2.99 -1.68
C LEU A 18 5.85 -3.86 -2.45
N VAL A 19 5.21 -3.31 -3.48
CA VAL A 19 4.21 -4.01 -4.30
C VAL A 19 4.82 -5.24 -4.97
N MET A 20 6.03 -5.14 -5.52
CA MET A 20 6.76 -6.28 -6.10
C MET A 20 7.02 -7.44 -5.12
N LYS A 21 6.96 -7.18 -3.81
CA LYS A 21 7.21 -8.20 -2.78
C LYS A 21 5.93 -8.79 -2.18
N ILE A 22 4.76 -8.20 -2.46
CA ILE A 22 3.48 -8.71 -1.96
C ILE A 22 3.07 -9.91 -2.82
N PRO A 23 2.66 -11.05 -2.22
CA PRO A 23 2.13 -12.17 -2.98
C PRO A 23 0.94 -11.76 -3.85
N LYS A 24 0.92 -12.22 -5.12
CA LYS A 24 -0.10 -11.82 -6.10
C LYS A 24 -1.54 -11.96 -5.59
N GLY A 25 -1.88 -13.08 -4.94
CA GLY A 25 -3.23 -13.28 -4.40
C GLY A 25 -3.64 -12.22 -3.37
N GLN A 26 -2.72 -11.81 -2.48
CA GLN A 26 -2.98 -10.74 -1.51
C GLN A 26 -3.08 -9.37 -2.19
N LEU A 27 -2.32 -9.17 -3.28
CA LEU A 27 -2.39 -7.94 -4.05
C LEU A 27 -3.73 -7.85 -4.79
N ASP A 28 -4.21 -8.94 -5.38
CA ASP A 28 -5.51 -9.03 -6.04
C ASP A 28 -6.65 -8.77 -5.05
N GLU A 29 -6.57 -9.33 -3.83
CA GLU A 29 -7.50 -9.02 -2.73
C GLU A 29 -7.46 -7.53 -2.34
N LEU A 30 -6.27 -6.94 -2.22
CA LEU A 30 -6.10 -5.51 -1.94
C LEU A 30 -6.73 -4.64 -3.04
N ILE A 31 -6.56 -5.00 -4.31
CA ILE A 31 -7.13 -4.29 -5.46
C ILE A 31 -8.66 -4.40 -5.45
N GLY A 32 -9.21 -5.59 -5.17
CA GLY A 32 -10.65 -5.82 -5.06
C GLY A 32 -11.33 -5.06 -3.92
N ASP A 33 -10.57 -4.69 -2.89
CA ASP A 33 -11.05 -4.00 -1.68
C ASP A 33 -10.58 -2.53 -1.57
N LEU A 34 -10.13 -1.92 -2.67
CA LEU A 34 -9.59 -0.56 -2.68
C LEU A 34 -10.56 0.49 -2.14
N GLU A 35 -11.86 0.37 -2.43
CA GLU A 35 -12.88 1.32 -1.97
C GLU A 35 -12.96 1.40 -0.45
N ASN A 36 -12.89 0.27 0.24
CA ASN A 36 -12.96 0.22 1.71
C ASN A 36 -11.62 0.61 2.38
N ARG A 37 -10.51 0.48 1.64
CA ARG A 37 -9.16 0.78 2.13
C ARG A 37 -8.70 2.20 1.83
N ILE A 38 -9.41 2.92 0.98
CA ILE A 38 -9.13 4.32 0.68
C ILE A 38 -9.99 5.22 1.57
N GLN A 39 -9.33 6.06 2.36
CA GLN A 39 -9.98 7.07 3.19
C GLN A 39 -9.29 8.41 3.00
N ASN A 40 -10.06 9.47 2.72
CA ASN A 40 -9.53 10.82 2.48
C ASN A 40 -8.36 10.84 1.48
N SER A 41 -8.56 10.20 0.32
CA SER A 41 -7.55 10.06 -0.75
C SER A 41 -6.26 9.34 -0.35
N SER A 42 -6.23 8.69 0.81
CA SER A 42 -5.10 7.89 1.28
C SER A 42 -5.45 6.41 1.23
N LEU A 43 -4.56 5.58 0.69
CA LEU A 43 -4.68 4.13 0.76
C LEU A 43 -4.08 3.63 2.08
N HIS A 44 -4.86 2.83 2.82
CA HIS A 44 -4.46 2.23 4.08
C HIS A 44 -4.09 0.75 3.88
N VAL A 45 -2.83 0.42 4.18
CA VAL A 45 -2.29 -0.93 4.07
C VAL A 45 -1.74 -1.35 5.43
N ARG A 46 -1.84 -2.64 5.74
CA ARG A 46 -1.33 -3.22 6.98
C ARG A 46 -0.39 -4.37 6.63
N LEU A 47 0.84 -4.27 7.11
CA LEU A 47 1.89 -5.26 6.85
C LEU A 47 2.12 -6.11 8.10
N GLY A 48 2.27 -7.42 7.95
CA GLY A 48 2.60 -8.31 9.06
C GLY A 48 3.94 -7.93 9.71
N LYS A 49 3.94 -7.60 11.01
CA LYS A 49 5.16 -7.15 11.69
C LYS A 49 6.19 -8.27 11.80
N GLN A 50 5.74 -9.48 12.18
CA GLN A 50 6.64 -10.62 12.37
C GLN A 50 7.20 -11.10 11.02
N ASP A 51 6.35 -11.19 9.99
CA ASP A 51 6.74 -11.53 8.63
C ASP A 51 7.81 -10.57 8.10
N LEU A 52 7.64 -9.25 8.33
CA LEU A 52 8.63 -8.26 7.88
C LEU A 52 9.98 -8.42 8.59
N VAL A 53 10.00 -8.80 9.87
CA VAL A 53 11.24 -9.13 10.60
C VAL A 53 11.93 -10.34 9.96
N GLN A 54 11.15 -11.28 9.41
CA GLN A 54 11.65 -12.45 8.66
C GLN A 54 11.96 -12.13 7.19
N GLY A 55 11.80 -10.89 6.75
CA GLY A 55 12.07 -10.46 5.37
C GLY A 55 10.92 -10.73 4.39
N VAL A 56 9.77 -11.19 4.87
CA VAL A 56 8.57 -11.48 4.09
C VAL A 56 7.62 -10.28 4.13
N VAL A 57 7.09 -9.88 2.97
CA VAL A 57 6.06 -8.85 2.89
C VAL A 57 4.71 -9.53 2.75
N SER A 58 3.84 -9.36 3.74
CA SER A 58 2.49 -9.91 3.73
C SER A 58 1.48 -8.89 4.24
N LEU A 59 0.27 -8.95 3.72
CA LEU A 59 -0.88 -8.20 4.20
C LEU A 59 -1.55 -8.97 5.34
N GLN A 60 -1.75 -8.30 6.47
CA GLN A 60 -2.36 -8.90 7.68
C GLN A 60 -3.27 -7.88 8.38
N GLU A 61 -4.17 -8.36 9.25
CA GLU A 61 -5.08 -7.48 10.00
C GLU A 61 -4.66 -7.23 11.47
N LYS A 62 -3.87 -8.14 12.06
CA LYS A 62 -3.39 -8.11 13.46
C LYS A 62 -1.86 -8.10 13.53
N ASP A 63 -1.31 -7.54 14.61
CA ASP A 63 0.14 -7.38 14.82
C ASP A 63 0.88 -6.76 13.63
N VAL A 64 0.40 -5.58 13.21
CA VAL A 64 0.77 -4.96 11.94
C VAL A 64 1.61 -3.71 12.07
N ILE A 65 2.36 -3.42 11.01
CA ILE A 65 2.86 -2.09 10.69
C ILE A 65 1.83 -1.41 9.80
N LYS A 66 1.31 -0.27 10.24
CA LYS A 66 0.33 0.52 9.48
C LYS A 66 1.05 1.39 8.47
N LEU A 67 0.71 1.23 7.19
CA LEU A 67 1.19 2.07 6.09
C LEU A 67 0.03 2.93 5.58
N LYS A 68 0.27 4.24 5.53
CA LYS A 68 -0.65 5.21 4.92
C LYS A 68 0.03 5.82 3.69
N ILE A 69 -0.51 5.53 2.52
CA ILE A 69 -0.02 6.04 1.24
C ILE A 69 -0.90 7.20 0.86
N PHE A 70 -0.32 8.38 0.69
CA PHE A 70 -1.05 9.57 0.26
C PHE A 70 -0.59 9.99 -1.13
N MET A 71 -1.57 10.20 -2.01
CA MET A 71 -1.37 10.79 -3.32
C MET A 71 -2.20 12.09 -3.43
N PRO A 72 -1.62 13.20 -3.94
CA PRO A 72 -2.39 14.40 -4.22
C PRO A 72 -3.25 14.17 -5.47
N ILE A 73 -4.52 13.85 -5.26
CA ILE A 73 -5.48 13.54 -6.34
C ILE A 73 -6.48 14.68 -6.46
N TYR A 74 -6.37 15.46 -7.53
CA TYR A 74 -7.20 16.65 -7.77
C TYR A 74 -8.65 16.31 -8.16
N GLN A 75 -8.88 15.13 -8.74
CA GLN A 75 -10.21 14.64 -9.09
C GLN A 75 -10.52 13.36 -8.33
N LYS A 76 -11.41 13.42 -7.33
CA LYS A 76 -11.75 12.27 -6.47
C LYS A 76 -12.15 11.02 -7.25
N LYS A 77 -12.84 11.19 -8.39
CA LYS A 77 -13.23 10.09 -9.30
C LYS A 77 -12.07 9.26 -9.84
N ASN A 78 -10.85 9.82 -9.87
CA ASN A 78 -9.66 9.11 -10.35
C ASN A 78 -8.92 8.37 -9.22
N THR A 79 -9.38 8.46 -7.97
CA THR A 79 -8.65 7.93 -6.82
C THR A 79 -8.45 6.43 -6.92
N LEU A 80 -9.52 5.68 -7.17
CA LEU A 80 -9.47 4.22 -7.29
C LEU A 80 -8.56 3.79 -8.43
N LYS A 81 -8.76 4.37 -9.62
CA LYS A 81 -7.96 4.09 -10.80
C LYS A 81 -6.46 4.33 -10.55
N ASN A 82 -6.10 5.48 -9.97
CA ASN A 82 -4.70 5.81 -9.71
C ASN A 82 -4.02 4.82 -8.76
N TYR A 83 -4.73 4.37 -7.72
CA TYR A 83 -4.20 3.35 -6.81
C TYR A 83 -4.16 1.96 -7.46
N ALA A 84 -5.17 1.59 -8.24
CA ALA A 84 -5.16 0.34 -9.00
C ALA A 84 -3.98 0.30 -9.98
N ASP A 85 -3.75 1.38 -10.72
CA ASP A 85 -2.60 1.52 -11.62
C ASP A 85 -1.27 1.40 -10.84
N LEU A 86 -1.14 2.09 -9.69
CA LEU A 86 0.05 2.00 -8.84
C LEU A 86 0.36 0.57 -8.37
N LEU A 87 -0.68 -0.19 -8.02
CA LEU A 87 -0.56 -1.57 -7.56
C LEU A 87 -0.35 -2.55 -8.73
N THR A 88 -0.80 -2.21 -9.94
CA THR A 88 -0.70 -3.10 -11.11
C THR A 88 0.60 -2.90 -11.89
N VAL A 89 1.13 -1.68 -11.95
CA VAL A 89 2.35 -1.31 -12.71
C VAL A 89 3.63 -2.00 -12.20
N SER A 90 3.56 -2.71 -11.07
CA SER A 90 4.70 -3.35 -10.43
C SER A 90 4.67 -4.89 -10.48
N ASN A 91 3.77 -5.49 -11.28
CA ASN A 91 3.63 -6.94 -11.49
C ASN A 91 3.90 -7.34 -12.94
#